data_AF-A0A388LYH3-F1
#
_entry.id   AF-A0A388LYH3-F1
#
_cell.length_a   1.000
_cell.length_b   1.000
_cell.length_c   1.000
_cell.angle_alpha   90.00
_cell.angle_beta   90.00
_cell.angle_gamma   90.00
#
_symmetry.space_group_name_H-M   'P 1'
#
loop_
_entity.id
_entity.type
_entity.pdbx_description
1 polymer ?
#
loop_
_entity_poly.entity_id
_entity_poly.type
_entity_poly.pdbx_seq_one_letter_code
_entity_poly.pdbx_strand_id
1 'polypeptide(L)'
;MAAPLPPRGCFTCGSLHHFYRECPQRTGGYRPPATGANVVPTGGTVLALPAPAQNGGSAASFSTDSGVGVRSNGYSNYGYHAGGGAPRLNFWRNNQERLDTMYNKFLADQEKETKKKEEEERLKKQKKEDERKEQWKKERQQLESEMGEKIDKKLAKVCEDVKVNRQPDATKSSSMDNELAKLRRENEDLRKTLLGEGEDDRVRKLQKEVNDLRKQVLDKSGRDDEMTALRHEIEQLRESTVKEQEIAGLKRLIEQLKTETLHGKIRL
;
A
#
# COMPACT_ATOMS: atom_id res chain seq x y z
N MET A 1 17.12 30.87 14.50
CA MET A 1 16.67 32.14 13.89
C MET A 1 16.32 31.84 12.44
N ALA A 2 15.04 31.92 12.08
CA ALA A 2 14.57 31.61 10.72
C ALA A 2 14.88 32.78 9.78
N ALA A 3 15.50 32.49 8.63
CA ALA A 3 15.79 33.50 7.62
C ALA A 3 14.47 34.09 7.05
N PRO A 4 14.39 35.40 6.84
CA PRO A 4 13.20 36.02 6.26
C PRO A 4 12.98 35.50 4.84
N LEU A 5 11.77 35.01 4.57
CA LEU A 5 11.38 34.52 3.26
C LEU A 5 11.44 35.66 2.23
N PRO A 6 12.00 35.42 1.03
CA PRO A 6 12.08 36.45 0.00
C PRO A 6 10.67 36.89 -0.42
N PRO A 7 10.44 38.19 -0.63
CA PRO A 7 9.13 38.72 -0.98
C PRO A 7 8.65 38.13 -2.30
N ARG A 8 7.41 37.59 -2.31
CA ARG A 8 6.75 36.99 -3.49
C ARG A 8 6.20 38.06 -4.46
N GLY A 9 7.00 39.07 -4.77
CA GLY A 9 6.65 40.13 -5.73
C GLY A 9 7.24 39.89 -7.11
N CYS A 10 6.79 40.68 -8.08
CA CYS A 10 7.39 40.78 -9.39
C CYS A 10 8.83 41.31 -9.28
N PHE A 11 9.81 40.49 -9.64
CA PHE A 11 11.24 40.88 -9.60
C PHE A 11 11.60 42.04 -10.54
N THR A 12 10.77 42.36 -11.54
CA THR A 12 11.07 43.42 -12.51
C THR A 12 10.64 44.81 -12.01
N CYS A 13 9.55 44.91 -11.27
CA CYS A 13 8.99 46.20 -10.86
C CYS A 13 8.76 46.32 -9.34
N GLY A 14 9.04 45.26 -8.57
CA GLY A 14 8.85 45.21 -7.13
C GLY A 14 7.39 45.12 -6.67
N SER A 15 6.42 45.08 -7.58
CA SER A 15 5.00 45.01 -7.22
C SER A 15 4.63 43.66 -6.63
N LEU A 16 3.85 43.67 -5.54
CA LEU A 16 3.30 42.46 -4.91
C LEU A 16 2.00 41.98 -5.58
N HIS A 17 1.46 42.74 -6.54
CA HIS A 17 0.14 42.47 -7.13
C HIS A 17 0.16 41.53 -8.35
N HIS A 18 1.33 41.21 -8.89
CA HIS A 18 1.45 40.31 -10.04
C HIS A 18 2.77 39.54 -9.99
N PHE A 19 2.80 38.40 -10.67
CA PHE A 19 4.04 37.64 -10.84
C PHE A 19 4.85 38.16 -12.03
N TYR A 20 6.16 37.87 -12.06
CA TYR A 20 7.09 38.33 -13.10
C TYR A 20 6.58 38.14 -14.55
N ARG A 21 5.81 37.09 -14.81
CA ARG A 21 5.26 36.78 -16.14
C ARG A 21 4.16 37.73 -16.59
N GLU A 22 3.48 38.36 -15.64
CA GLU A 22 2.33 39.25 -15.83
C GLU A 22 2.71 40.73 -15.71
N CYS A 23 4.01 41.03 -15.61
CA CYS A 23 4.47 42.40 -15.47
C CYS A 23 4.11 43.21 -16.72
N PRO A 24 3.28 44.28 -16.63
CA PRO A 24 2.86 45.05 -17.79
C PRO A 24 4.05 45.78 -18.46
N GLN A 25 5.13 46.01 -17.72
CA GLN A 25 6.40 46.53 -18.26
C GLN A 25 7.10 45.55 -19.21
N ARG A 26 6.66 44.28 -19.29
CA ARG A 26 7.25 43.25 -20.15
C ARG A 26 6.86 43.40 -21.63
N THR A 27 5.92 44.28 -21.94
CA THR A 27 5.31 44.41 -23.28
C THR A 27 6.11 45.30 -24.24
N GLY A 28 7.13 46.02 -23.77
CA GLY A 28 7.85 47.04 -24.56
C GLY A 28 9.28 46.72 -25.00
N GLY A 29 9.85 45.55 -24.68
CA GLY A 29 11.27 45.29 -24.92
C GLY A 29 11.52 43.93 -25.55
N TYR A 30 12.20 43.94 -26.70
CA TYR A 30 12.85 42.82 -27.39
C TYR A 30 13.07 41.59 -26.49
N ARG A 31 12.38 40.49 -26.79
CA ARG A 31 12.80 39.17 -26.32
C ARG A 31 14.15 38.86 -27.00
N PRO A 32 15.26 38.67 -26.27
CA PRO A 32 16.36 37.92 -26.84
C PRO A 32 15.84 36.51 -27.21
N PRO A 33 16.30 35.93 -28.33
CA PRO A 33 15.89 34.60 -28.74
C PRO A 33 16.18 33.63 -27.60
N ALA A 34 15.22 32.75 -27.31
CA ALA A 34 15.33 31.76 -26.25
C ALA A 34 16.43 30.74 -26.61
N THR A 35 17.68 31.09 -26.30
CA THR A 35 18.77 30.13 -26.16
C THR A 35 18.50 29.33 -24.89
N GLY A 36 18.39 28.00 -25.05
CA GLY A 36 17.94 27.05 -24.02
C GLY A 36 18.92 26.86 -22.86
N ALA A 37 19.19 27.92 -22.09
CA ALA A 37 20.10 27.90 -20.94
C ALA A 37 19.41 28.14 -19.58
N ASN A 38 18.08 28.33 -19.55
CA ASN A 38 17.32 28.44 -18.29
C ASN A 38 16.60 27.12 -17.96
N VAL A 39 17.37 26.04 -17.84
CA VAL A 39 16.95 24.89 -17.03
C VAL A 39 17.39 25.20 -15.61
N VAL A 40 16.44 25.58 -14.76
CA VAL A 40 16.64 25.61 -13.31
C VAL A 40 16.92 24.17 -12.88
N PRO A 41 18.09 23.82 -12.33
CA PRO A 41 18.32 22.50 -11.76
C PRO A 41 17.50 22.43 -10.49
N THR A 42 16.31 21.84 -10.56
CA THR A 42 15.59 21.40 -9.36
C THR A 42 16.16 20.02 -8.99
N GLY A 43 17.44 19.99 -8.64
CA GLY A 43 18.14 18.81 -8.14
C GLY A 43 18.27 18.95 -6.63
N GLY A 44 17.46 18.17 -5.89
CA GLY A 44 17.66 17.98 -4.46
C GLY A 44 19.05 17.40 -4.20
N THR A 45 19.72 17.97 -3.20
CA THR A 45 20.97 17.46 -2.61
C THR A 45 20.80 16.02 -2.17
N VAL A 46 21.31 15.07 -2.97
CA VAL A 46 21.59 13.71 -2.50
C VAL A 46 22.98 13.74 -1.88
N LEU A 47 23.02 13.66 -0.54
CA LEU A 47 24.23 13.34 0.22
C LEU A 47 24.71 11.93 -0.20
N ALA A 48 25.73 11.87 -1.04
CA ALA A 48 26.47 10.64 -1.32
C ALA A 48 27.72 10.58 -0.43
N LEU A 49 27.80 9.52 0.37
CA LEU A 49 28.98 9.11 1.15
C LEU A 49 30.13 8.68 0.21
N PRO A 50 31.40 8.82 0.62
CA PRO A 50 32.54 8.40 -0.19
C PRO A 50 32.68 6.87 -0.23
N ALA A 51 32.95 6.34 -1.43
CA ALA A 51 33.29 4.94 -1.67
C ALA A 51 34.75 4.62 -1.28
N PRO A 52 35.05 3.40 -0.79
CA PRO A 52 36.42 2.93 -0.62
C PRO A 52 37.03 2.42 -1.92
N ALA A 53 38.36 2.43 -1.91
CA ALA A 53 39.28 2.27 -3.02
C ALA A 53 39.17 0.97 -3.83
N GLN A 54 39.51 1.11 -5.11
CA GLN A 54 39.79 0.04 -6.07
C GLN A 54 40.99 -0.79 -5.61
N ASN A 55 40.88 -2.11 -5.68
CA ASN A 55 42.03 -2.99 -5.85
C ASN A 55 41.69 -4.08 -6.88
N GLY A 56 42.64 -4.31 -7.78
CA GLY A 56 42.45 -4.91 -9.10
C GLY A 56 42.10 -6.39 -9.17
N GLY A 57 41.95 -6.86 -10.42
CA GLY A 57 41.79 -8.26 -10.76
C GLY A 57 41.31 -8.46 -12.19
N SER A 58 42.26 -8.51 -13.14
CA SER A 58 42.06 -9.13 -14.45
C SER A 58 41.81 -10.64 -14.29
N ALA A 59 40.86 -11.22 -15.03
CA ALA A 59 41.06 -12.48 -15.77
C ALA A 59 39.77 -13.00 -16.43
N ALA A 60 39.96 -13.41 -17.69
CA ALA A 60 39.43 -14.60 -18.36
C ALA A 60 37.95 -14.71 -18.77
N SER A 61 37.80 -14.70 -20.11
CA SER A 61 36.76 -15.31 -20.94
C SER A 61 36.56 -16.80 -20.70
N PHE A 62 35.33 -17.31 -20.91
CA PHE A 62 34.95 -18.54 -21.67
C PHE A 62 33.44 -18.42 -21.99
N SER A 63 33.01 -18.35 -23.27
CA SER A 63 32.45 -19.43 -24.14
C SER A 63 31.21 -20.11 -23.52
N THR A 64 30.08 -20.43 -24.16
CA THR A 64 29.56 -20.62 -25.54
C THR A 64 28.04 -20.90 -25.29
N ASP A 65 27.06 -20.48 -26.08
CA ASP A 65 26.55 -21.20 -27.27
C ASP A 65 25.10 -20.75 -27.57
N SER A 66 24.66 -21.07 -28.79
CA SER A 66 23.28 -21.26 -29.25
C SER A 66 22.52 -20.03 -29.74
N GLY A 67 22.56 -19.87 -31.06
CA GLY A 67 21.95 -18.79 -31.80
C GLY A 67 20.46 -18.92 -32.04
N VAL A 68 19.85 -17.75 -32.27
CA VAL A 68 18.68 -17.58 -33.13
C VAL A 68 18.93 -16.28 -33.90
N GLY A 69 18.91 -16.37 -35.24
CA GLY A 69 19.27 -15.28 -36.15
C GLY A 69 18.38 -14.06 -35.95
N VAL A 70 18.92 -13.02 -35.32
CA VAL A 70 18.34 -11.68 -35.35
C VAL A 70 18.89 -10.99 -36.59
N ARG A 71 18.03 -10.87 -37.60
CA ARG A 71 18.24 -10.02 -38.76
C ARG A 71 18.64 -8.63 -38.27
N SER A 72 19.88 -8.26 -38.59
CA SER A 72 20.43 -6.92 -38.48
C SER A 72 19.47 -5.94 -39.13
N ASN A 73 18.69 -5.23 -38.30
CA ASN A 73 17.85 -4.15 -38.75
C ASN A 73 18.75 -2.91 -38.83
N GLY A 74 19.20 -2.63 -40.05
CA GLY A 74 20.16 -1.59 -40.36
C GLY A 74 19.79 -0.26 -39.72
N TYR A 75 20.70 0.26 -38.92
CA TYR A 75 20.77 1.68 -38.58
C TYR A 75 20.90 2.46 -39.90
N SER A 76 19.78 2.92 -40.45
CA SER A 76 19.75 3.88 -41.53
C SER A 76 20.33 5.20 -41.03
N ASN A 77 21.60 5.36 -41.34
CA ASN A 77 22.34 6.60 -41.31
C ASN A 77 21.54 7.68 -42.07
N TYR A 78 21.22 8.79 -41.40
CA TYR A 78 20.53 9.95 -41.98
C TYR A 78 21.49 10.64 -42.96
N GLY A 79 21.55 10.12 -44.19
CA GLY A 79 22.15 10.82 -45.31
C GLY A 79 21.31 12.05 -45.66
N TYR A 80 21.89 13.23 -45.48
CA TYR A 80 21.41 14.48 -46.07
C TYR A 80 21.50 14.37 -47.60
N HIS A 81 20.51 13.74 -48.24
CA HIS A 81 20.31 13.86 -49.67
C HIS A 81 19.64 15.20 -49.97
N ALA A 82 20.49 16.19 -50.25
CA ALA A 82 20.12 17.37 -50.99
C ALA A 82 19.87 16.97 -52.45
N GLY A 83 18.63 17.11 -52.92
CA GLY A 83 18.27 16.95 -54.33
C GLY A 83 17.27 15.81 -54.58
N GLY A 84 16.01 16.17 -54.81
CA GLY A 84 14.96 15.24 -55.22
C GLY A 84 13.73 15.32 -54.32
N GLY A 85 12.85 16.29 -54.58
CA GLY A 85 11.64 16.57 -53.82
C GLY A 85 10.58 15.47 -53.93
N ALA A 86 10.75 14.38 -53.20
CA ALA A 86 9.60 13.59 -52.76
C ALA A 86 8.87 14.37 -51.65
N PRO A 87 7.57 14.65 -51.79
CA PRO A 87 6.83 15.42 -50.80
C PRO A 87 6.89 14.69 -49.45
N ARG A 88 7.14 15.44 -48.37
CA ARG A 88 7.25 14.98 -46.98
C ARG A 88 5.92 14.44 -46.41
N LEU A 89 5.14 13.69 -47.19
CA LEU A 89 3.75 13.37 -46.93
C LEU A 89 3.51 12.54 -45.65
N ASN A 90 4.55 11.94 -45.06
CA ASN A 90 4.44 11.09 -43.86
C ASN A 90 5.38 11.49 -42.72
N PHE A 91 6.09 12.62 -42.82
CA PHE A 91 7.03 13.05 -41.76
C PHE A 91 6.31 13.24 -40.42
N TRP A 92 5.16 13.92 -40.45
CA TRP A 92 4.35 14.16 -39.26
C TRP A 92 3.74 12.88 -38.70
N ARG A 93 3.22 12.01 -39.56
CA ARG A 93 2.64 10.72 -39.14
C ARG A 93 3.68 9.85 -38.44
N ASN A 94 4.86 9.67 -39.04
CA ASN A 94 5.91 8.86 -38.45
C ASN A 94 6.48 9.46 -37.15
N ASN A 95 6.53 10.79 -37.04
CA ASN A 95 6.97 11.45 -35.80
C ASN A 95 5.93 11.29 -34.69
N GLN A 96 4.64 11.44 -35.04
CA GLN A 96 3.53 11.23 -34.13
C GLN A 96 3.50 9.78 -33.63
N GLU A 97 3.63 8.79 -34.52
CA GLU A 97 3.69 7.38 -34.13
C GLU A 97 4.84 7.09 -33.15
N ARG A 98 6.00 7.75 -33.31
CA ARG A 98 7.13 7.61 -32.37
C ARG A 98 6.82 8.21 -31.00
N LEU A 99 6.17 9.38 -30.97
CA LEU A 99 5.75 10.03 -29.73
C LEU A 99 4.69 9.19 -29.02
N ASP A 100 3.69 8.69 -29.75
CA ASP A 100 2.63 7.84 -29.22
C ASP A 100 3.21 6.53 -28.67
N THR A 101 4.18 5.93 -29.37
CA THR A 101 4.88 4.73 -28.88
C THR A 101 5.63 5.00 -27.57
N MET A 102 6.35 6.12 -27.48
CA MET A 102 7.07 6.51 -26.27
C MET A 102 6.12 6.82 -25.11
N TYR A 103 5.00 7.49 -25.40
CA TYR A 103 3.99 7.84 -24.41
C TYR A 103 3.26 6.59 -23.88
N ASN A 104 2.86 5.68 -24.77
CA ASN A 104 2.27 4.41 -24.38
C ASN A 104 3.22 3.57 -23.54
N LYS A 105 4.52 3.56 -23.87
CA LYS A 105 5.53 2.88 -23.06
C LYS A 105 5.64 3.51 -21.67
N PHE A 106 5.66 4.84 -21.58
CA PHE A 106 5.69 5.54 -20.30
C PHE A 106 4.49 5.20 -19.42
N LEU A 107 3.27 5.20 -19.99
CA LEU A 107 2.07 4.79 -19.27
C LEU A 107 2.13 3.33 -18.81
N ALA A 108 2.58 2.42 -19.68
CA ALA A 108 2.75 1.01 -19.33
C ALA A 108 3.80 0.79 -18.23
N ASP A 109 4.90 1.55 -18.24
CA ASP A 109 5.93 1.48 -17.21
C ASP A 109 5.41 2.06 -15.88
N GLN A 110 4.63 3.14 -15.93
CA GLN A 110 3.97 3.74 -14.75
C GLN A 110 2.93 2.78 -14.14
N GLU A 111 2.13 2.10 -14.96
CA GLU A 111 1.19 1.08 -14.50
C GLU A 111 1.91 -0.12 -13.89
N LYS A 112 3.01 -0.58 -14.49
CA LYS A 112 3.82 -1.67 -13.92
C LYS A 112 4.45 -1.28 -12.60
N GLU A 113 4.91 -0.03 -12.45
CA GLU A 113 5.50 0.45 -11.20
C GLU A 113 4.45 0.53 -10.07
N THR A 114 3.27 1.07 -10.37
CA THR A 114 2.16 1.12 -9.40
C THR A 114 1.69 -0.28 -9.01
N LYS A 115 1.60 -1.21 -9.96
CA LYS A 115 1.25 -2.61 -9.69
C LYS A 115 2.30 -3.33 -8.84
N LYS A 116 3.58 -3.13 -9.11
CA LYS A 116 4.68 -3.68 -8.28
C LYS A 116 4.62 -3.15 -6.85
N LYS A 117 4.33 -1.86 -6.69
CA LYS A 117 4.20 -1.23 -5.37
C LYS A 117 3.01 -1.80 -4.57
N GLU A 118 1.87 -2.05 -5.24
CA GLU A 118 0.71 -2.68 -4.62
C GLU A 118 0.99 -4.14 -4.21
N GLU A 119 1.66 -4.93 -5.06
CA GLU A 119 2.06 -6.30 -4.75
C GLU A 119 3.04 -6.36 -3.56
N GLU A 120 4.01 -5.44 -3.49
CA GLU A 120 4.93 -5.33 -2.35
C GLU A 120 4.19 -4.99 -1.04
N GLU A 121 3.22 -4.07 -1.09
CA GLU A 121 2.40 -3.72 0.07
C GLU A 121 1.53 -4.89 0.54
N ARG A 122 0.96 -5.66 -0.40
CA ARG A 122 0.21 -6.88 -0.08
C ARG A 122 1.09 -7.92 0.60
N LEU A 123 2.30 -8.15 0.08
CA LEU A 123 3.26 -9.09 0.68
C LEU A 123 3.68 -8.63 2.09
N LYS A 124 3.93 -7.32 2.26
CA LYS A 124 4.28 -6.73 3.56
C LYS A 124 3.14 -6.85 4.57
N LYS A 125 1.90 -6.72 4.13
CA LYS A 125 0.71 -6.92 4.99
C LYS A 125 0.58 -8.37 5.42
N GLN A 126 0.77 -9.32 4.50
CA GLN A 126 0.75 -10.75 4.81
C GLN A 126 1.84 -11.14 5.81
N LYS A 127 3.07 -10.66 5.59
CA LYS A 127 4.18 -10.89 6.53
C LYS A 127 3.89 -10.38 7.94
N LYS A 128 3.31 -9.18 8.07
CA LYS A 128 2.91 -8.64 9.38
C LYS A 128 1.81 -9.46 10.05
N GLU A 129 0.86 -9.99 9.28
CA GLU A 129 -0.20 -10.86 9.81
C GLU A 129 0.36 -12.19 10.30
N ASP A 130 1.31 -12.78 9.56
CA ASP A 130 1.97 -14.02 9.93
C ASP A 130 2.87 -13.85 11.16
N GLU A 131 3.61 -12.73 11.26
CA GLU A 131 4.38 -12.37 12.47
C GLU A 131 3.45 -12.23 13.69
N ARG A 132 2.25 -11.63 13.51
CA ARG A 132 1.26 -11.53 14.60
C ARG A 132 0.73 -12.89 15.02
N LYS A 133 0.50 -13.80 14.07
CA LYS A 133 0.07 -15.19 14.35
C LYS A 133 1.17 -15.96 15.07
N GLU A 134 2.43 -15.77 14.68
CA GLU A 134 3.56 -16.44 15.32
C GLU A 134 3.78 -15.94 16.75
N GLN A 135 3.67 -14.63 16.99
CA GLN A 135 3.70 -14.06 18.35
C GLN A 135 2.61 -14.64 19.23
N TRP A 136 1.38 -14.69 18.75
CA TRP A 136 0.26 -15.30 19.47
C TRP A 136 0.51 -16.79 19.79
N LYS A 137 1.06 -17.54 18.83
CA LYS A 137 1.41 -18.95 19.04
C LYS A 137 2.50 -19.11 20.10
N LYS A 138 3.52 -18.24 20.10
CA LYS A 138 4.59 -18.22 21.11
C LYS A 138 4.06 -17.88 22.50
N GLU A 139 3.24 -16.84 22.63
CA GLU A 139 2.62 -16.46 23.90
C GLU A 139 1.74 -17.58 24.45
N ARG A 140 0.96 -18.24 23.59
CA ARG A 140 0.14 -19.38 23.98
C ARG A 140 1.00 -20.54 24.49
N GLN A 141 2.05 -20.91 23.76
CA GLN A 141 2.95 -21.98 24.17
C GLN A 141 3.66 -21.63 25.48
N GLN A 142 4.09 -20.38 25.65
CA GLN A 142 4.72 -19.90 26.87
C GLN A 142 3.77 -19.99 28.07
N LEU A 143 2.51 -19.58 27.90
CA LEU A 143 1.49 -19.72 28.94
C LEU A 143 1.22 -21.19 29.28
N GLU A 144 1.15 -22.07 28.28
CA GLU A 144 0.98 -23.52 28.49
C GLU A 144 2.16 -24.11 29.27
N SER A 145 3.40 -23.75 28.94
CA SER A 145 4.60 -24.16 29.69
C SER A 145 4.63 -23.60 31.11
N GLU A 146 4.34 -22.31 31.31
CA GLU A 146 4.32 -21.68 32.63
C GLU A 146 3.25 -22.31 33.54
N MET A 147 2.06 -22.58 33.01
CA MET A 147 1.02 -23.32 33.73
C MET A 147 1.46 -24.75 34.06
N GLY A 148 2.10 -25.45 33.12
CA GLY A 148 2.67 -26.77 33.33
C GLY A 148 3.65 -26.80 34.49
N GLU A 149 4.65 -25.91 34.48
CA GLU A 149 5.65 -25.80 35.55
C GLU A 149 5.01 -25.45 36.90
N LYS A 150 4.00 -24.57 36.91
CA LYS A 150 3.29 -24.20 38.13
C LYS A 150 2.49 -25.37 38.71
N ILE A 151 1.90 -26.21 37.86
CA ILE A 151 1.19 -27.42 38.28
C ILE A 151 2.20 -28.45 38.81
N ASP A 152 3.29 -28.71 38.08
CA ASP A 152 4.32 -29.66 38.49
C ASP A 152 4.96 -29.26 39.83
N LYS A 153 5.22 -27.96 40.03
CA LYS A 153 5.72 -27.43 41.31
C LYS A 153 4.74 -27.65 42.47
N LYS A 154 3.44 -27.48 42.23
CA LYS A 154 2.40 -27.76 43.23
C LYS A 154 2.29 -29.25 43.51
N LEU A 155 2.32 -30.09 42.48
CA LEU A 155 2.29 -31.55 42.60
C LEU A 155 3.50 -32.07 43.38
N ALA A 156 4.71 -31.58 43.09
CA ALA A 156 5.91 -31.94 43.84
C ALA A 156 5.77 -31.61 45.34
N LYS A 157 5.22 -30.44 45.66
CA LYS A 157 4.95 -30.05 47.05
C LYS A 157 3.95 -30.98 47.74
N VAL A 158 2.84 -31.31 47.06
CA VAL A 158 1.84 -32.25 47.58
C VAL A 158 2.44 -33.65 47.77
N CYS A 159 3.28 -34.12 46.84
CA CYS A 159 3.97 -35.40 46.98
C CYS A 159 4.92 -35.45 48.19
N GLU A 160 5.64 -34.36 48.47
CA GLU A 160 6.47 -34.25 49.68
C GLU A 160 5.61 -34.25 50.96
N ASP A 161 4.53 -33.46 50.99
CA ASP A 161 3.63 -33.38 52.15
C ASP A 161 3.00 -34.76 52.48
N VAL A 162 2.58 -35.52 51.45
CA VAL A 162 2.02 -36.88 51.62
C VAL A 162 3.08 -37.88 52.11
N LYS A 163 4.34 -37.72 51.68
CA LYS A 163 5.44 -38.62 52.08
C LYS A 163 5.87 -38.38 53.53
N VAL A 164 5.89 -37.13 53.99
CA VAL A 164 6.22 -36.77 55.38
C VAL A 164 5.12 -37.18 56.35
N ASN A 165 3.86 -37.16 55.95
CA ASN A 165 2.73 -37.50 56.83
C ASN A 165 2.47 -39.02 57.00
N ARG A 166 3.37 -39.87 56.52
CA ARG A 166 3.30 -41.34 56.63
C ARG A 166 4.08 -41.87 57.85
N GLN A 167 4.02 -41.15 58.98
CA GLN A 167 4.45 -41.67 60.29
C GLN A 167 3.28 -42.41 60.96
N PRO A 168 3.48 -43.63 61.49
CA PRO A 168 2.42 -44.41 62.10
C PRO A 168 2.29 -44.06 63.58
N ASP A 169 1.48 -43.06 63.93
CA ASP A 169 1.19 -42.80 65.35
C ASP A 169 -0.30 -42.83 65.70
N ALA A 170 -0.55 -43.64 66.72
CA ALA A 170 -1.81 -44.17 67.20
C ALA A 170 -2.54 -43.21 68.16
N THR A 171 -2.75 -41.95 67.73
CA THR A 171 -3.42 -40.93 68.55
C THR A 171 -4.59 -40.29 67.79
N LYS A 172 -5.52 -41.12 67.29
CA LYS A 172 -6.47 -40.70 66.24
C LYS A 172 -7.88 -40.26 66.68
N SER A 173 -8.31 -40.38 67.93
CA SER A 173 -9.73 -40.09 68.23
C SER A 173 -10.06 -38.58 68.26
N SER A 174 -9.26 -37.72 68.89
CA SER A 174 -9.53 -36.26 68.87
C SER A 174 -9.01 -35.55 67.61
N SER A 175 -8.01 -36.13 66.94
CA SER A 175 -7.51 -35.64 65.65
C SER A 175 -8.49 -35.92 64.52
N MET A 176 -9.15 -37.09 64.51
CA MET A 176 -10.14 -37.42 63.47
C MET A 176 -11.36 -36.49 63.52
N ASP A 177 -11.80 -36.06 64.71
CA ASP A 177 -12.93 -35.12 64.81
C ASP A 177 -12.54 -33.72 64.29
N ASN A 178 -11.31 -33.27 64.55
CA ASN A 178 -10.78 -32.03 63.97
C ASN A 178 -10.55 -32.15 62.45
N GLU A 179 -10.07 -33.29 61.97
CA GLU A 179 -9.95 -33.58 60.53
C GLU A 179 -11.32 -33.65 59.86
N LEU A 180 -12.32 -34.28 60.48
CA LEU A 180 -13.70 -34.32 59.99
C LEU A 180 -14.31 -32.92 59.92
N ALA A 181 -14.10 -32.09 60.95
CA ALA A 181 -14.55 -30.70 60.94
C ALA A 181 -13.85 -29.90 59.84
N LYS A 182 -12.54 -30.11 59.63
CA LYS A 182 -11.75 -29.46 58.58
C LYS A 182 -12.20 -29.90 57.18
N LEU A 183 -12.40 -31.21 56.97
CA LEU A 183 -12.86 -31.79 55.71
C LEU A 183 -14.30 -31.41 55.38
N ARG A 184 -15.16 -31.21 56.38
CA ARG A 184 -16.52 -30.67 56.18
C ARG A 184 -16.46 -29.22 55.73
N ARG A 185 -15.64 -28.40 56.37
CA ARG A 185 -15.45 -26.99 56.03
C ARG A 185 -14.83 -26.84 54.63
N GLU A 186 -13.85 -27.68 54.30
CA GLU A 186 -13.21 -27.73 52.99
C GLU A 186 -14.14 -28.28 51.91
N ASN A 187 -15.01 -29.25 52.21
CA ASN A 187 -16.09 -29.66 51.30
C ASN A 187 -17.12 -28.56 51.08
N GLU A 188 -17.46 -27.80 52.11
CA GLU A 188 -18.34 -26.63 51.99
C GLU A 188 -17.70 -25.55 51.12
N ASP A 189 -16.42 -25.22 51.34
CA ASP A 189 -15.68 -24.27 50.51
C ASP A 189 -15.55 -24.76 49.07
N LEU A 190 -15.20 -26.03 48.86
CA LEU A 190 -15.12 -26.65 47.52
C LEU A 190 -16.48 -26.68 46.84
N ARG A 191 -17.57 -27.00 47.56
CA ARG A 191 -18.94 -26.90 47.02
C ARG A 191 -19.30 -25.45 46.69
N LYS A 192 -18.88 -24.48 47.50
CA LYS A 192 -19.08 -23.06 47.23
C LYS A 192 -18.27 -22.57 46.03
N THR A 193 -17.11 -23.17 45.76
CA THR A 193 -16.31 -22.91 44.56
C THR A 193 -16.83 -23.65 43.31
N LEU A 194 -17.32 -24.89 43.45
CA LEU A 194 -17.87 -25.73 42.38
C LEU A 194 -19.27 -25.30 41.95
N LEU A 195 -20.12 -24.90 42.88
CA LEU A 195 -21.40 -24.24 42.60
C LEU A 195 -21.23 -22.73 42.44
N GLY A 196 -19.97 -22.27 42.50
CA GLY A 196 -19.41 -20.96 42.22
C GLY A 196 -20.39 -19.82 42.03
N GLU A 197 -20.37 -18.90 43.00
CA GLU A 197 -20.76 -17.48 42.89
C GLU A 197 -20.02 -16.71 41.75
N GLY A 198 -19.29 -17.40 40.87
CA GLY A 198 -18.54 -16.82 39.76
C GLY A 198 -18.68 -17.56 38.43
N GLU A 199 -19.23 -18.77 38.37
CA GLU A 199 -19.44 -19.46 37.09
C GLU A 199 -20.61 -18.83 36.34
N ASP A 200 -21.74 -18.61 37.02
CA ASP A 200 -22.88 -17.87 36.47
C ASP A 200 -22.49 -16.45 36.02
N ASP A 201 -21.63 -15.77 36.77
CA ASP A 201 -21.16 -14.42 36.41
C ASP A 201 -20.20 -14.45 35.20
N ARG A 202 -19.36 -15.48 35.08
CA ARG A 202 -18.52 -15.67 33.89
C ARG A 202 -19.36 -16.06 32.68
N VAL A 203 -20.32 -16.95 32.85
CA VAL A 203 -21.28 -17.35 31.81
C VAL A 203 -22.09 -16.13 31.35
N ARG A 204 -22.58 -15.30 32.27
CA ARG A 204 -23.27 -14.03 31.93
C ARG A 204 -22.37 -13.05 31.18
N LYS A 205 -21.11 -12.90 31.60
CA LYS A 205 -20.13 -12.04 30.91
C LYS A 205 -19.85 -12.56 29.49
N LEU A 206 -19.57 -13.85 29.34
CA LEU A 206 -19.35 -14.48 28.03
C LEU A 206 -20.59 -14.39 27.16
N GLN A 207 -21.79 -14.58 27.72
CA GLN A 207 -23.03 -14.47 26.97
C GLN A 207 -23.30 -13.03 26.51
N LYS A 208 -22.95 -12.04 27.33
CA LYS A 208 -22.99 -10.62 26.94
C LYS A 208 -21.98 -10.34 25.82
N GLU A 209 -20.74 -10.79 25.95
CA GLU A 209 -19.70 -10.63 24.92
C GLU A 209 -20.10 -11.28 23.59
N VAL A 210 -20.67 -12.49 23.62
CA VAL A 210 -21.19 -13.18 22.43
C VAL A 210 -22.29 -12.36 21.77
N ASN A 211 -23.20 -11.77 22.54
CA ASN A 211 -24.25 -10.90 21.99
C ASN A 211 -23.68 -9.61 21.40
N ASP A 212 -22.71 -8.98 22.07
CA ASP A 212 -22.05 -7.77 21.58
C ASP A 212 -21.27 -8.04 20.28
N LEU A 213 -20.59 -9.18 20.18
CA LEU A 213 -19.91 -9.62 18.96
C LEU A 213 -20.89 -9.88 17.82
N ARG A 214 -22.02 -10.55 18.09
CA ARG A 214 -23.08 -10.77 17.09
C ARG A 214 -23.61 -9.44 16.55
N LYS A 215 -23.84 -8.46 17.43
CA LYS A 215 -24.27 -7.12 17.02
C LYS A 215 -23.23 -6.43 16.14
N GLN A 216 -21.94 -6.48 16.52
CA GLN A 216 -20.87 -5.91 15.70
C GLN A 216 -20.74 -6.58 14.33
N VAL A 217 -20.99 -7.89 14.21
CA VAL A 217 -20.99 -8.60 12.92
C VAL A 217 -22.13 -8.10 12.03
N LEU A 218 -23.33 -7.94 12.57
CA LEU A 218 -24.48 -7.39 11.83
C LEU A 218 -24.24 -5.93 11.39
N ASP A 219 -23.68 -5.10 12.26
CA ASP A 219 -23.33 -3.71 11.91
C ASP A 219 -22.20 -3.65 10.87
N LYS A 220 -21.30 -4.64 10.86
CA LYS A 220 -20.26 -4.75 9.81
C LYS A 220 -20.87 -5.17 8.47
N SER A 221 -21.75 -6.18 8.45
CA SER A 221 -22.39 -6.59 7.20
C SER A 221 -23.20 -5.46 6.58
N GLY A 222 -23.91 -4.65 7.38
CA GLY A 222 -24.64 -3.49 6.85
C GLY A 222 -23.73 -2.44 6.19
N ARG A 223 -22.52 -2.22 6.74
CA ARG A 223 -21.52 -1.33 6.13
C ARG A 223 -20.91 -1.92 4.85
N ASP A 224 -20.72 -3.24 4.81
CA ASP A 224 -20.23 -3.91 3.62
C ASP A 224 -21.28 -3.82 2.49
N ASP A 225 -22.57 -4.01 2.82
CA ASP A 225 -23.68 -3.84 1.87
C ASP A 225 -23.74 -2.40 1.34
N GLU A 226 -23.67 -1.38 2.22
CA GLU A 226 -23.60 0.03 1.81
C GLU A 226 -22.39 0.30 0.90
N MET A 227 -21.22 -0.27 1.22
CA MET A 227 -20.04 -0.15 0.40
C MET A 227 -20.23 -0.79 -0.99
N THR A 228 -20.90 -1.94 -1.08
CA THR A 228 -21.22 -2.55 -2.37
C THR A 228 -22.19 -1.71 -3.19
N ALA A 229 -23.19 -1.09 -2.56
CA ALA A 229 -24.12 -0.18 -3.22
C ALA A 229 -23.39 1.05 -3.79
N LEU A 230 -22.53 1.70 -3.00
CA LEU A 230 -21.73 2.84 -3.45
C LEU A 230 -20.77 2.48 -4.59
N ARG A 231 -20.16 1.29 -4.56
CA ARG A 231 -19.33 0.80 -5.67
C ARG A 231 -20.15 0.66 -6.95
N HIS A 232 -21.37 0.15 -6.85
CA HIS A 232 -22.24 0.04 -8.02
C HIS A 232 -22.62 1.41 -8.57
N GLU A 233 -22.97 2.37 -7.71
CA GLU A 233 -23.30 3.75 -8.11
C GLU A 233 -22.12 4.43 -8.82
N ILE A 234 -20.91 4.31 -8.27
CA ILE A 234 -19.69 4.84 -8.91
C ILE A 234 -19.50 4.24 -10.31
N GLU A 235 -19.74 2.93 -10.48
CA GLU A 235 -19.61 2.28 -11.77
C GLU A 235 -20.65 2.79 -12.78
N GLN A 236 -21.91 2.96 -12.35
CA GLN A 236 -22.95 3.56 -13.19
C GLN A 236 -22.60 4.99 -13.63
N LEU A 237 -22.05 5.80 -12.71
CA LEU A 237 -21.60 7.17 -13.02
C LEU A 237 -20.42 7.20 -13.99
N ARG A 238 -19.52 6.21 -13.91
CA ARG A 238 -18.42 6.05 -14.89
C ARG A 238 -18.97 5.70 -16.26
N GLU A 239 -19.88 4.74 -16.35
CA GLU A 239 -20.54 4.37 -17.60
C GLU A 239 -21.31 5.55 -18.22
N SER A 240 -22.01 6.35 -17.41
CA SER A 240 -22.73 7.53 -17.90
C SER A 240 -21.76 8.57 -18.45
N THR A 241 -20.63 8.80 -17.76
CA THR A 241 -19.59 9.74 -18.21
C THR A 241 -19.00 9.32 -19.57
N VAL A 242 -18.78 8.02 -19.79
CA VAL A 242 -18.30 7.50 -21.09
C VAL A 242 -19.33 7.75 -22.19
N LYS A 243 -20.61 7.42 -21.95
CA LYS A 243 -21.71 7.69 -22.91
C LYS A 243 -21.85 9.17 -23.23
N GLU A 244 -21.70 10.06 -22.24
CA GLU A 244 -21.72 11.51 -22.46
C GLU A 244 -20.57 11.98 -23.36
N GLN A 245 -19.36 11.44 -23.18
CA GLN A 245 -18.21 11.73 -24.04
C GLN A 245 -18.43 11.25 -25.49
N GLU A 246 -19.02 10.07 -25.68
CA GLU A 246 -19.38 9.55 -26.99
C GLU A 246 -20.40 10.45 -27.69
N ILE A 247 -21.46 10.87 -26.98
CA ILE A 247 -22.47 11.79 -27.50
C ILE A 247 -21.82 13.14 -27.88
N ALA A 248 -20.91 13.66 -27.05
CA ALA A 248 -20.18 14.89 -27.36
C ALA A 248 -19.26 14.73 -28.59
N GLY A 249 -18.67 13.55 -28.79
CA GLY A 249 -17.93 13.18 -29.99
C GLY A 249 -18.80 13.18 -31.24
N LEU A 250 -19.93 12.49 -31.20
CA LEU A 250 -20.89 12.42 -32.31
C LEU A 250 -21.45 13.81 -32.67
N LYS A 251 -21.77 14.65 -31.67
CA LYS A 251 -22.21 16.03 -31.89
C LYS A 251 -21.17 16.85 -32.65
N ARG A 252 -19.88 16.72 -32.32
CA ARG A 252 -18.79 17.40 -33.04
C ARG A 252 -18.69 16.92 -34.49
N LEU A 253 -18.80 15.61 -34.74
CA LEU A 253 -18.79 15.06 -36.11
C LEU A 253 -19.97 15.55 -36.95
N ILE A 254 -21.18 15.60 -36.36
CA ILE A 254 -22.37 16.14 -37.04
C ILE A 254 -22.15 17.60 -37.42
N GLU A 255 -21.57 18.41 -36.52
CA GLU A 255 -21.33 19.83 -36.79
C GLU A 255 -20.30 20.02 -37.91
N GLN A 256 -19.22 19.23 -37.91
CA GLN A 256 -18.24 19.20 -39.00
C GLN A 256 -18.92 18.88 -40.35
N LEU A 257 -19.71 17.80 -40.42
CA LEU A 257 -20.41 17.40 -41.64
C LEU A 257 -21.39 18.47 -42.13
N LYS A 258 -22.11 19.15 -41.22
CA LYS A 258 -22.98 20.28 -41.58
C LYS A 258 -22.19 21.42 -42.21
N THR A 259 -21.05 21.79 -41.63
CA THR A 259 -20.21 22.84 -42.20
C THR A 259 -19.65 22.44 -43.57
N GLU A 260 -19.19 21.20 -43.75
CA GLU A 260 -18.71 20.71 -45.05
C GLU A 260 -19.82 20.74 -46.11
N THR A 261 -21.03 20.33 -45.76
CA THR A 261 -22.19 20.34 -46.66
C THR A 261 -22.57 21.77 -47.08
N LEU A 262 -22.52 22.73 -46.14
CA LEU A 262 -22.74 24.15 -46.41
C LEU A 262 -21.67 24.72 -47.36
N HIS A 263 -20.40 24.42 -47.12
CA HIS A 263 -19.30 24.87 -48.00
C HIS A 263 -19.37 24.22 -49.39
N GLY A 264 -19.78 22.95 -49.47
CA GLY A 264 -19.98 22.24 -50.73
C GLY A 264 -21.12 22.83 -51.58
N LYS A 265 -22.20 23.32 -50.95
CA LYS A 265 -23.32 23.98 -51.65
C LYS A 265 -22.99 25.39 -52.15
N ILE A 266 -22.00 26.07 -51.58
CA ILE A 266 -21.57 27.42 -52.01
C ILE A 266 -20.63 27.36 -53.22
N ARG A 267 -20.03 26.20 -53.49
CA ARG A 267 -19.09 25.99 -54.61
C ARG A 267 -19.73 25.49 -55.91
N LEU A 268 -21.06 25.31 -55.93
CA LEU A 268 -21.85 24.92 -57.11
C LEU A 268 -22.69 26.12 -57.56
#